data_AF-A0A8I6S4B0-F1
#
_entry.id   AF-A0A8I6S4B0-F1
#
_cell.length_a   1.000
_cell.length_b   1.000
_cell.length_c   1.000
_cell.angle_alpha   90.00
_cell.angle_beta   90.00
_cell.angle_gamma   90.00
#
_symmetry.space_group_name_H-M   'P 1'
#
loop_
_entity.id
_entity.type
_entity.pdbx_description
1 polymer ?
#
loop_
_entity_poly.entity_id
_entity_poly.type
_entity_poly.pdbx_seq_one_letter_code
_entity_poly.pdbx_strand_id
1 'polypeptide(L)'
;MAQFFKVALFAALVALCTAFPVEYLAELDYALADQHQHEQEPYNHHPKYSFNYGVKDTHTGDVKHHSEERDGDVVKGQYSLLEPDGTMRIVDYSADNHNGFNAVVTKRGHSVHPVHSYH
;
A
#
# COMPACT_ATOMS: atom_id res chain seq x y z
N MET A 1 13.45 -31.22 40.73
CA MET A 1 12.75 -32.37 40.10
C MET A 1 11.69 -31.90 39.08
N ALA A 2 12.02 -31.02 38.13
CA ALA A 2 11.05 -30.59 37.10
C ALA A 2 11.71 -29.98 35.84
N GLN A 3 12.92 -30.42 35.46
CA GLN A 3 13.66 -29.77 34.36
C GLN A 3 14.41 -30.73 33.42
N PHE A 4 14.11 -32.04 33.49
CA PHE A 4 14.73 -33.05 32.63
C PHE A 4 13.72 -33.85 31.77
N PHE A 5 12.40 -33.62 31.91
CA PHE A 5 11.38 -34.33 31.13
C PHE A 5 11.01 -33.68 29.79
N LYS A 6 11.41 -32.43 29.53
CA LYS A 6 11.05 -31.72 28.27
C LYS A 6 11.96 -32.03 27.09
N VAL A 7 13.14 -32.62 27.30
CA VAL A 7 14.09 -32.92 26.20
C VAL A 7 13.80 -34.29 25.56
N ALA A 8 13.23 -35.24 26.30
CA ALA A 8 12.94 -36.59 25.78
C ALA A 8 11.73 -36.65 24.84
N LEU A 9 10.79 -35.70 24.91
CA LEU A 9 9.60 -35.70 24.05
C LEU A 9 9.88 -35.15 22.63
N PHE A 10 10.98 -34.43 22.42
CA PHE A 10 11.27 -33.81 21.12
C PHE A 10 11.98 -34.75 20.14
N ALA A 11 12.66 -35.80 20.63
CA ALA A 11 13.38 -36.74 19.77
C ALA A 11 12.48 -37.85 19.16
N ALA A 12 11.31 -38.12 19.75
CA ALA A 12 10.43 -39.21 19.28
C ALA A 12 9.52 -38.82 18.10
N LEU A 13 9.28 -37.51 17.86
CA LEU A 13 8.41 -37.05 16.76
C LEU A 13 9.11 -36.98 15.39
N VAL A 14 10.44 -36.97 15.36
CA VAL A 14 11.20 -36.91 14.10
C VAL A 14 11.30 -38.29 13.44
N ALA A 15 11.28 -39.37 14.22
CA ALA A 15 11.45 -40.73 13.71
C ALA A 15 10.18 -41.36 13.09
N LEU A 16 8.99 -40.80 13.32
CA LEU A 16 7.75 -41.31 12.71
C LEU A 16 7.49 -40.73 11.30
N CYS A 17 8.26 -39.72 10.87
CA CYS A 17 7.96 -38.96 9.65
C CYS A 17 8.60 -39.55 8.37
N THR A 18 9.42 -40.61 8.46
CA THR A 18 10.22 -41.10 7.31
C THR A 18 9.75 -42.40 6.68
N ALA A 19 8.53 -42.89 6.97
CA ALA A 19 8.10 -44.23 6.54
C ALA A 19 6.77 -44.30 5.77
N PHE A 20 6.37 -43.22 5.08
CA PHE A 20 5.27 -43.29 4.11
C PHE A 20 5.78 -42.84 2.74
N PRO A 21 5.87 -43.74 1.73
CA PRO A 21 6.28 -43.34 0.39
C PRO A 21 5.23 -42.40 -0.24
N VAL A 22 5.70 -41.25 -0.71
CA VAL A 22 4.94 -40.07 -1.17
C VAL A 22 4.55 -40.19 -2.65
N GLU A 23 4.18 -41.39 -3.12
CA GLU A 23 4.04 -41.65 -4.56
C GLU A 23 2.58 -41.85 -5.04
N TYR A 24 1.60 -41.92 -4.13
CA TYR A 24 0.20 -42.18 -4.51
C TYR A 24 -0.64 -40.92 -4.80
N LEU A 25 -0.18 -39.71 -4.44
CA LEU A 25 -0.98 -38.48 -4.61
C LEU A 25 -0.71 -37.72 -5.93
N ALA A 26 0.30 -38.13 -6.70
CA ALA A 26 0.67 -37.43 -7.94
C ALA A 26 -0.32 -37.66 -9.10
N GLU A 27 -1.09 -38.76 -9.07
CA GLU A 27 -1.96 -39.14 -10.20
C GLU A 27 -3.32 -38.43 -10.21
N LEU A 28 -3.78 -37.88 -9.08
CA LEU A 28 -5.08 -37.19 -9.03
C LEU A 28 -5.02 -35.72 -9.44
N ASP A 29 -3.86 -35.08 -9.30
CA ASP A 29 -3.68 -33.63 -9.54
C ASP A 29 -3.60 -33.30 -11.04
N TYR A 30 -3.11 -34.24 -11.85
CA TYR A 30 -2.98 -34.05 -13.30
C TYR A 30 -4.31 -34.03 -14.06
N ALA A 31 -5.38 -34.58 -13.47
CA ALA A 31 -6.68 -34.66 -14.12
C ALA A 31 -7.49 -33.35 -14.03
N LEU A 32 -7.13 -32.42 -13.13
CA LEU A 32 -7.84 -31.15 -12.92
C LEU A 32 -7.03 -29.92 -13.38
N ALA A 33 -6.05 -30.10 -14.27
CA ALA A 33 -5.42 -28.99 -14.97
C ALA A 33 -6.44 -28.41 -15.99
N ASP A 34 -7.45 -27.74 -15.44
CA ASP A 34 -8.48 -26.99 -16.15
C ASP A 34 -7.81 -25.96 -17.06
N GLN A 35 -8.29 -25.93 -18.30
CA GLN A 35 -7.82 -25.04 -19.35
C GLN A 35 -8.33 -23.62 -19.09
N HIS A 36 -7.78 -22.95 -18.09
CA HIS A 36 -7.87 -21.50 -18.00
C HIS A 36 -6.85 -20.90 -18.96
N GLN A 37 -7.25 -20.80 -20.24
CA GLN A 37 -6.61 -19.88 -21.16
C GLN A 37 -6.85 -18.46 -20.63
N HIS A 38 -5.92 -17.97 -19.80
CA HIS A 38 -5.81 -16.54 -19.54
C HIS A 38 -5.45 -15.88 -20.87
N GLU A 39 -6.40 -15.18 -21.48
CA GLU A 39 -6.10 -14.16 -22.48
C GLU A 39 -5.03 -13.25 -21.87
N GLN A 40 -3.81 -13.31 -22.40
CA GLN A 40 -2.78 -12.37 -22.03
C GLN A 40 -3.13 -11.03 -22.68
N GLU A 41 -3.80 -10.17 -21.92
CA GLU A 41 -3.90 -8.75 -22.24
C GLU A 41 -2.50 -8.24 -22.62
N PRO A 42 -2.33 -7.58 -23.77
CA PRO A 42 -1.03 -7.12 -24.22
C PRO A 42 -0.42 -6.22 -23.15
N TYR A 43 0.78 -6.58 -22.69
CA TYR A 43 1.50 -5.81 -21.68
C TYR A 43 1.70 -4.37 -22.16
N ASN A 44 1.03 -3.41 -21.51
CA ASN A 44 1.17 -2.00 -21.88
C ASN A 44 2.51 -1.47 -21.36
N HIS A 45 3.48 -1.32 -22.26
CA HIS A 45 4.80 -0.76 -21.97
C HIS A 45 4.78 0.74 -21.61
N HIS A 46 3.62 1.41 -21.71
CA HIS A 46 3.46 2.84 -21.44
C HIS A 46 2.25 3.08 -20.52
N PRO A 47 2.39 2.89 -19.20
CA PRO A 47 1.28 3.05 -18.26
C PRO A 47 0.78 4.49 -18.27
N LYS A 48 -0.54 4.66 -18.36
CA LYS A 48 -1.17 5.98 -18.41
C LYS A 48 -2.44 5.99 -17.58
N TYR A 49 -2.58 6.97 -16.70
CA TYR A 49 -3.80 7.22 -15.95
C TYR A 49 -3.93 8.70 -15.62
N SER A 50 -5.15 9.10 -15.26
CA SER A 50 -5.43 10.38 -14.63
C SER A 50 -6.59 10.20 -13.68
N PHE A 51 -6.51 10.77 -12.49
CA PHE A 51 -7.61 10.78 -11.54
C PHE A 51 -7.61 12.08 -10.74
N ASN A 52 -8.78 12.40 -10.21
CA ASN A 52 -8.94 13.50 -9.27
C ASN A 52 -10.10 13.19 -8.31
N TYR A 53 -9.98 13.64 -7.07
CA TYR A 53 -11.03 13.58 -6.08
C TYR A 53 -10.94 14.76 -5.11
N GLY A 54 -12.04 15.04 -4.43
CA GLY A 54 -12.07 16.04 -3.37
C GLY A 54 -13.12 15.73 -2.32
N VAL A 55 -12.87 16.21 -1.11
CA VAL A 55 -13.81 16.18 0.01
C VAL A 55 -14.06 17.62 0.44
N LYS A 56 -15.34 17.93 0.66
CA LYS A 56 -15.78 19.18 1.26
C LYS A 56 -16.93 18.87 2.20
N ASP A 57 -16.59 18.50 3.42
CA ASP A 57 -17.55 18.19 4.46
C ASP A 57 -17.61 19.32 5.49
N THR A 58 -18.72 20.06 5.50
CA THR A 58 -18.93 21.16 6.44
C THR A 58 -19.25 20.70 7.86
N HIS A 59 -19.65 19.45 8.06
CA HIS A 59 -19.94 18.91 9.38
C HIS A 59 -18.66 18.57 10.14
N THR A 60 -17.71 17.89 9.47
CA THR A 60 -16.40 17.55 10.06
C THR A 60 -15.34 18.63 9.86
N GLY A 61 -15.54 19.53 8.89
CA GLY A 61 -14.55 20.54 8.50
C GLY A 61 -13.48 20.01 7.53
N ASP A 62 -13.61 18.77 7.07
CA ASP A 62 -12.66 18.15 6.13
C ASP A 62 -12.77 18.77 4.74
N VAL A 63 -11.73 19.49 4.35
CA VAL A 63 -11.58 20.07 3.01
C VAL A 63 -10.24 19.65 2.43
N LYS A 64 -10.28 18.78 1.43
CA LYS A 64 -9.10 18.28 0.72
C LYS A 64 -9.37 18.01 -0.75
N HIS A 65 -8.33 18.09 -1.55
CA HIS A 65 -8.36 17.77 -2.98
C HIS A 65 -7.08 17.04 -3.36
N HIS A 66 -7.19 16.13 -4.33
CA HIS A 66 -6.07 15.43 -4.92
C HIS A 66 -6.30 15.26 -6.41
N SER A 67 -5.27 15.50 -7.23
CA SER A 67 -5.25 15.12 -8.64
C SER A 67 -3.88 14.58 -9.01
N GLU A 68 -3.85 13.51 -9.79
CA GLU A 68 -2.61 12.93 -10.29
C GLU A 68 -2.81 12.39 -11.70
N GLU A 69 -1.80 12.59 -12.54
CA GLU A 69 -1.68 11.99 -13.84
C GLU A 69 -0.34 11.26 -13.95
N ARG A 70 -0.36 10.16 -14.71
CA ARG A 70 0.82 9.43 -15.12
C ARG A 70 0.84 9.31 -16.63
N ASP A 71 1.99 9.56 -17.21
CA ASP A 71 2.28 9.31 -18.61
C ASP A 71 3.64 8.59 -18.73
N GLY A 72 3.59 7.27 -18.92
CA GLY A 72 4.77 6.41 -18.95
C GLY A 72 5.50 6.41 -17.62
N ASP A 73 6.73 6.91 -17.60
CA ASP A 73 7.57 6.99 -16.41
C ASP A 73 7.43 8.29 -15.62
N VAL A 74 6.59 9.22 -16.09
CA VAL A 74 6.40 10.52 -15.44
C VAL A 74 5.07 10.54 -14.70
N VAL A 75 5.10 10.91 -13.42
CA VAL A 75 3.92 11.19 -12.60
C VAL A 75 3.94 12.67 -12.22
N LYS A 76 2.78 13.32 -12.26
CA LYS A 76 2.58 14.68 -11.76
C LYS A 76 1.28 14.75 -10.99
N GLY A 77 1.28 15.49 -9.90
CA GLY A 77 0.05 15.68 -9.15
C GLY A 77 0.09 16.83 -8.18
N GLN A 78 -1.05 17.07 -7.57
CA GLN A 78 -1.24 18.05 -6.52
C GLN A 78 -2.13 17.46 -5.42
N TYR A 79 -1.76 17.72 -4.17
CA TYR A 79 -2.64 17.52 -3.02
C TYR A 79 -2.84 18.83 -2.28
N SER A 80 -4.07 19.11 -1.81
CA SER A 80 -4.36 20.23 -0.94
C SER A 80 -5.18 19.82 0.28
N LEU A 81 -4.88 20.39 1.44
CA LEU A 81 -5.54 20.13 2.71
C LEU A 81 -5.73 21.43 3.50
N LEU A 82 -6.96 21.69 3.94
CA LEU A 82 -7.23 22.69 4.96
C LEU A 82 -6.75 22.16 6.32
N GLU A 83 -5.76 22.83 6.89
CA GLU A 83 -5.16 22.48 8.17
C GLU A 83 -6.02 22.99 9.35
N PRO A 84 -5.88 22.38 10.55
CA PRO A 84 -6.61 22.81 11.75
C PRO A 84 -6.33 24.25 12.18
N ASP A 85 -5.19 24.82 11.79
CA ASP A 85 -4.81 26.21 12.07
C ASP A 85 -5.44 27.22 11.09
N GLY A 86 -6.30 26.75 10.17
CA GLY A 86 -7.00 27.55 9.18
C GLY A 86 -6.21 27.82 7.89
N THR A 87 -4.98 27.31 7.78
CA THR A 87 -4.17 27.45 6.56
C THR A 87 -4.44 26.33 5.56
N MET A 88 -4.12 26.58 4.30
CA MET A 88 -4.16 25.57 3.23
C MET A 88 -2.75 25.09 2.94
N ARG A 89 -2.47 23.80 3.16
CA ARG A 89 -1.28 23.15 2.62
C ARG A 89 -1.57 22.73 1.19
N ILE A 90 -0.69 23.09 0.26
CA ILE A 90 -0.70 22.66 -1.15
C ILE A 90 0.63 21.99 -1.42
N VAL A 91 0.61 20.79 -1.98
CA VAL A 91 1.80 20.02 -2.36
C VAL A 91 1.71 19.75 -3.85
N ASP A 92 2.53 20.42 -4.64
CA ASP A 92 2.72 20.13 -6.05
C ASP A 92 3.89 19.15 -6.18
N TYR A 93 3.70 18.02 -6.85
CA TYR A 93 4.71 16.98 -6.92
C TYR A 93 4.88 16.38 -8.31
N SER A 94 6.06 15.81 -8.54
CA SER A 94 6.42 15.09 -9.75
C SER A 94 7.34 13.92 -9.41
N ALA A 95 7.31 12.86 -10.22
CA ALA A 95 8.26 11.77 -10.13
C ALA A 95 8.65 11.29 -11.54
N ASP A 96 9.94 11.02 -11.74
CA ASP A 96 10.47 10.40 -12.95
C ASP A 96 11.73 9.57 -12.63
N ASN A 97 12.20 8.78 -13.61
CA ASN A 97 13.34 7.88 -13.45
C ASN A 97 14.70 8.60 -13.30
N HIS A 98 14.79 9.88 -13.66
CA HIS A 98 16.04 10.65 -13.63
C HIS A 98 16.19 11.48 -12.35
N ASN A 99 15.13 12.16 -11.93
CA ASN A 99 15.10 13.11 -10.82
C ASN A 99 14.50 12.50 -9.55
N GLY A 100 13.87 11.31 -9.65
CA GLY A 100 13.11 10.73 -8.55
C GLY A 100 11.89 11.58 -8.19
N PHE A 101 11.39 11.41 -6.96
CA PHE A 101 10.26 12.18 -6.44
C PHE A 101 10.70 13.57 -5.98
N ASN A 102 10.00 14.60 -6.44
CA ASN A 102 10.21 16.00 -6.05
C ASN A 102 8.86 16.64 -5.70
N ALA A 103 8.82 17.43 -4.63
CA ALA A 103 7.61 18.12 -4.19
C ALA A 103 7.90 19.54 -3.70
N VAL A 104 7.00 20.47 -4.02
CA VAL A 104 6.99 21.84 -3.51
C VAL A 104 5.78 21.98 -2.59
N VAL A 105 6.05 22.29 -1.33
CA VAL A 105 5.00 22.50 -0.32
C VAL A 105 4.79 23.99 -0.11
N THR A 106 3.58 24.45 -0.39
CA THR A 106 3.14 25.83 -0.14
C THR A 106 2.12 25.85 0.97
N LYS A 107 2.26 26.78 1.91
CA LYS A 107 1.27 27.06 2.95
C LYS A 107 0.63 28.42 2.66
N ARG A 108 -0.70 28.48 2.53
CA ARG A 108 -1.47 29.71 2.25
C ARG A 108 -2.42 30.03 3.40
N GLY A 109 -2.64 31.32 3.69
CA GLY A 109 -3.55 31.78 4.74
C GLY A 109 -2.84 32.18 6.04
N HIS A 110 -3.64 32.53 7.06
CA HIS A 110 -3.15 32.94 8.36
C HIS A 110 -3.29 31.79 9.36
N SER A 111 -2.18 31.39 9.98
CA SER A 111 -2.18 30.41 11.06
C SER A 111 -2.79 31.04 12.31
N VAL A 112 -3.84 30.44 12.85
CA VAL A 112 -4.41 30.80 14.15
C VAL A 112 -3.99 29.76 15.17
N HIS A 113 -3.13 30.16 16.10
CA HIS A 113 -2.76 29.33 17.24
C HIS A 113 -3.61 29.74 18.45
N PRO A 114 -4.33 28.81 19.10
CA PRO A 114 -5.03 29.13 20.33
C PRO A 114 -4.03 29.53 21.42
N VAL A 115 -4.18 30.74 21.95
CA VAL A 115 -3.41 31.18 23.12
C VAL A 115 -4.06 30.55 24.34
N HIS A 116 -3.43 29.53 24.92
CA HIS A 116 -3.86 28.99 26.20
C HIS A 116 -3.65 30.06 27.28
N SER A 117 -4.73 30.74 27.64
CA SER A 117 -4.75 31.64 28.79
C SER A 117 -4.96 30.78 30.03
N TYR A 118 -3.94 30.68 30.89
CA TYR A 118 -4.11 30.10 32.21
C TYR A 118 -4.91 31.10 33.06
N HIS A 119 -6.14 30.74 33.41
CA HIS A 119 -6.96 31.41 34.41
C HIS A 119 -7.03 30.53 35.67
#